data_AF-A0A7K0CXV9-F1
#
_entry.id   AF-A0A7K0CXV9-F1
#
_cell.length_a   1.000
_cell.length_b   1.000
_cell.length_c   1.000
_cell.angle_alpha   90.00
_cell.angle_beta   90.00
_cell.angle_gamma   90.00
#
_symmetry.space_group_name_H-M   'P 1'
#
loop_
_entity.id
_entity.type
_entity.pdbx_description
1 polymer ?
#
loop_
_entity_poly.entity_id
_entity_poly.type
_entity_poly.pdbx_seq_one_letter_code
_entity_poly.pdbx_strand_id
1 'polypeptide(L)' 'MTLASTGDVDQAVAFADVRAAEKAAELERNVLAAKTVAVYAQDAAECVDLLAMLGLDLADLK' A
#
# COMPACT_ATOMS: atom_id res chain seq x y z
N MET A 1 0.66 18.60 -38.57
CA MET A 1 -0.59 18.01 -38.05
C MET A 1 -0.18 16.82 -37.21
N THR A 2 -0.05 17.03 -35.90
CA THR A 2 0.58 16.08 -34.96
C THR A 2 -0.45 15.04 -34.54
N LEU A 3 -0.31 13.79 -35.02
CA LEU A 3 -1.17 12.65 -34.72
C LEU A 3 -0.47 11.65 -33.77
N ALA A 4 0.27 12.17 -32.80
CA ALA A 4 0.91 11.40 -31.74
C ALA A 4 0.46 12.00 -30.40
N SER A 5 -0.75 11.67 -29.96
CA SER A 5 -1.22 12.14 -28.63
C SER A 5 -2.29 11.25 -27.99
N THR A 6 -3.02 10.43 -28.74
CA THR A 6 -4.14 9.65 -28.16
C THR A 6 -3.70 8.31 -27.56
N GLY A 7 -2.68 7.64 -28.12
CA GLY A 7 -2.19 6.35 -27.63
C GLY A 7 -1.36 6.43 -26.35
N ASP A 8 -0.53 7.47 -26.21
CA ASP A 8 0.34 7.65 -25.04
C ASP A 8 -0.47 8.02 -23.77
N VAL A 9 -1.59 8.74 -23.95
CA VAL A 9 -2.49 9.11 -22.85
C VAL A 9 -3.26 7.90 -22.34
N ASP A 10 -3.77 7.05 -23.24
CA ASP A 10 -4.50 5.82 -22.89
C ASP A 10 -3.60 4.83 -22.12
N GLN A 11 -2.35 4.69 -22.57
CA GLN A 11 -1.36 3.88 -21.86
C GLN A 11 -0.98 4.46 -20.48
N ALA A 12 -0.81 5.79 -20.38
CA ALA A 12 -0.51 6.43 -19.10
C ALA A 12 -1.64 6.28 -18.07
N VAL A 13 -2.90 6.34 -18.53
CA VAL A 13 -4.08 6.09 -17.69
C VAL A 13 -4.13 4.63 -17.24
N ALA A 14 -3.94 3.67 -18.16
CA ALA A 14 -3.89 2.25 -17.79
C ALA A 14 -2.79 1.93 -16.75
N PHE A 15 -1.61 2.54 -16.88
CA PHE A 15 -0.56 2.40 -15.86
C PHE A 15 -0.93 3.06 -14.52
N ALA A 16 -1.66 4.17 -14.55
CA ALA A 16 -2.15 4.81 -13.34
C ALA A 16 -3.16 3.91 -12.61
N ASP A 17 -4.08 3.28 -13.35
CA ASP A 17 -5.07 2.36 -12.80
C ASP A 17 -4.42 1.12 -12.18
N VAL A 18 -3.45 0.50 -12.89
CA VAL A 18 -2.69 -0.63 -12.36
C VAL A 18 -1.95 -0.24 -11.08
N ARG A 19 -1.26 0.91 -11.07
CA ARG A 19 -0.56 1.37 -9.85
C ARG A 19 -1.51 1.66 -8.69
N ALA A 20 -2.69 2.19 -8.97
CA ALA A 20 -3.71 2.42 -7.95
C ALA A 20 -4.21 1.09 -7.37
N ALA A 21 -4.44 0.08 -8.22
CA ALA A 21 -4.83 -1.26 -7.79
C ALA A 21 -3.73 -1.94 -6.94
N GLU A 22 -2.47 -1.87 -7.37
CA GLU A 22 -1.34 -2.41 -6.61
C GLU A 22 -1.21 -1.73 -5.24
N LYS A 23 -1.35 -0.40 -5.19
CA LYS A 23 -1.31 0.35 -3.93
C LYS A 23 -2.48 -0.02 -3.01
N ALA A 24 -3.67 -0.26 -3.55
CA ALA A 24 -4.81 -0.70 -2.76
C ALA A 24 -4.57 -2.10 -2.17
N ALA A 25 -4.06 -3.04 -2.98
CA ALA A 25 -3.73 -4.38 -2.52
C ALA A 25 -2.60 -4.40 -1.48
N GLU A 26 -1.60 -3.52 -1.64
CA GLU A 26 -0.54 -3.31 -0.65
C GLU A 26 -1.11 -2.80 0.67
N LEU A 27 -2.01 -1.81 0.64
CA LEU A 27 -2.68 -1.29 1.84
C LEU A 27 -3.48 -2.38 2.55
N GLU A 28 -4.25 -3.19 1.82
CA GLU A 28 -5.01 -4.30 2.40
C GLU A 28 -4.10 -5.31 3.12
N ARG A 29 -2.97 -5.66 2.49
CA ARG A 29 -1.97 -6.56 3.08
C ARG A 29 -1.32 -5.95 4.32
N ASN A 30 -1.02 -4.66 4.29
CA ASN A 30 -0.44 -3.94 5.42
C ASN A 30 -1.40 -3.92 6.62
N VAL A 31 -2.69 -3.70 6.36
CA VAL A 31 -3.75 -3.78 7.39
C VAL A 31 -3.84 -5.18 7.99
N LEU A 32 -3.76 -6.23 7.17
CA LEU A 32 -3.78 -7.60 7.67
C LEU A 32 -2.55 -7.90 8.53
N ALA A 33 -1.36 -7.53 8.06
CA ALA A 33 -0.11 -7.72 8.80
C ALA A 33 -0.15 -7.00 10.15
N ALA A 34 -0.62 -5.75 10.19
CA ALA A 34 -0.72 -4.99 11.42
C ALA A 34 -1.71 -5.60 12.42
N LYS A 35 -2.87 -6.08 11.93
CA LYS A 35 -3.82 -6.84 12.76
C LYS A 35 -3.19 -8.11 13.33
N THR A 36 -2.44 -8.84 12.53
CA THR A 36 -1.72 -10.03 12.98
C THR A 36 -0.72 -9.67 14.07
N VAL A 37 0.12 -8.65 13.88
CA VAL A 37 1.07 -8.20 14.92
C VAL A 37 0.35 -7.82 16.21
N ALA A 38 -0.74 -7.06 16.13
CA ALA A 38 -1.51 -6.64 17.30
C ALA A 38 -2.13 -7.81 18.09
N VAL A 39 -2.45 -8.92 17.43
CA VAL A 39 -2.98 -10.13 18.09
C VAL A 39 -1.90 -10.92 18.81
N TYR A 40 -0.67 -10.94 18.27
CA TYR A 40 0.41 -11.79 18.77
C TYR A 40 1.45 -11.07 19.62
N ALA A 41 1.48 -9.74 19.63
CA ALA A 41 2.34 -8.96 20.51
C ALA A 41 1.91 -9.13 21.98
N GLN A 42 2.88 -9.18 22.89
CA GLN A 42 2.69 -9.32 24.33
C GLN A 42 2.24 -8.00 24.96
N ASP A 43 2.72 -6.87 24.43
CA ASP A 43 2.34 -5.54 24.87
C ASP A 43 2.37 -4.51 23.72
N ALA A 44 1.98 -3.28 24.05
CA ALA A 44 1.91 -2.19 23.08
C ALA A 44 3.29 -1.74 22.56
N ALA A 45 4.36 -1.87 23.37
CA ALA A 45 5.70 -1.48 22.94
C ALA A 45 6.26 -2.49 21.94
N GLU A 46 6.13 -3.79 22.23
CA GLU A 46 6.50 -4.87 21.31
C GLU A 46 5.71 -4.77 20.00
N CYS A 47 4.41 -4.45 20.06
CA CYS A 47 3.59 -4.25 18.87
C CYS A 47 4.15 -3.13 17.98
N VAL A 48 4.52 -1.98 18.57
CA VAL A 48 5.12 -0.86 17.83
C VAL A 48 6.45 -1.24 17.20
N ASP A 49 7.32 -1.95 17.93
CA ASP A 49 8.62 -2.39 17.43
C ASP A 49 8.47 -3.37 16.25
N LEU A 50 7.54 -4.34 16.36
CA LEU A 50 7.26 -5.31 15.30
C LEU A 50 6.67 -4.66 14.06
N LEU A 51 5.77 -3.68 14.21
CA LEU A 51 5.25 -2.89 13.08
C LEU A 51 6.36 -2.11 12.38
N ALA A 52 7.25 -1.48 13.15
CA ALA A 52 8.39 -0.74 12.61
C ALA A 52 9.36 -1.66 11.83
N MET A 53 9.61 -2.88 12.31
CA MET A 53 10.42 -3.87 11.58
C MET A 53 9.81 -4.27 10.23
N LEU A 54 8.48 -4.26 10.13
CA LEU A 54 7.76 -4.52 8.89
C LEU A 54 7.64 -3.29 7.99
N GLY A 55 8.15 -2.13 8.41
CA GLY A 55 7.98 -0.85 7.71
C GLY A 55 6.53 -0.37 7.71
N LEU A 56 5.71 -0.81 8.66
CA LEU A 56 4.31 -0.44 8.79
C LEU A 56 4.17 0.72 9.77
N ASP A 57 3.67 1.85 9.29
CA ASP A 57 3.24 2.95 10.16
C ASP A 57 1.74 2.84 10.44
N LEU A 58 1.35 2.98 11.70
CA LEU A 58 -0.06 3.12 12.09
C LEU A 58 -0.75 4.29 11.40
N ALA A 59 0.01 5.32 11.00
CA ALA A 59 -0.51 6.46 10.26
C ALA A 59 -0.97 6.09 8.84
N ASP A 60 -0.38 5.06 8.24
CA ASP A 60 -0.65 4.59 6.87
C ASP A 60 -1.80 3.58 6.81
N LEU A 61 -2.26 3.09 7.97
CA LEU A 61 -3.28 2.05 8.12
C LEU A 61 -4.72 2.61 8.31
N LYS A 62 -4.96 3.86 7.91
CA LYS A 62 -6.25 4.57 8.10
C LYS A 62 -7.31 4.20 7.09
#